data_AF-A0A970AS87-F1
#
_entry.id   AF-A0A970AS87-F1
#
_cell.length_a   1.000
_cell.length_b   1.000
_cell.length_c   1.000
_cell.angle_alpha   90.00
_cell.angle_beta   90.00
_cell.angle_gamma   90.00
#
_symmetry.space_group_name_H-M   'P 1'
#
loop_
_entity.id
_entity.type
_entity.pdbx_description
1 polymer ?
#
loop_
_entity_poly.entity_id
_entity_poly.type
_entity_poly.pdbx_seq_one_letter_code
_entity_poly.pdbx_strand_id
1 'polypeptide(L)'
;MIHPKRDSLIALIATLLALAAFAWGLQRLSLYGQNDTAGGAAVAIGGLVAFFGLLMILNFRWALTLTRRMERGQGVFARWTLPADTVTAYVALEAKRRWIDRSRWRPRPGKAAKVLFSDDAVLAGGRYHGLRSRGLQVFTHVQLRPGNPDMIEFLIREITTSSAHNYAAGKFELRIPVPPGANEEAEKVIAHFIKVSTDVPADTRFWRLRRKIGLGIFLVSALAGTVGLLLAEQSGWRGDDTTGTVALVLMIVGLIFGLMGLLLTLIAAVAIRRAA
;
A
#
# COMPACT_ATOMS: atom_id res chain seq x y z
N MET A 1 -4.87 3.00 -6.99
CA MET A 1 -4.11 2.68 -8.22
C MET A 1 -2.71 3.25 -8.06
N ILE A 2 -1.67 2.47 -8.29
CA ILE A 2 -0.29 2.88 -7.96
C ILE A 2 0.50 3.03 -9.26
N HIS A 3 1.15 4.18 -9.45
CA HIS A 3 2.20 4.41 -10.42
C HIS A 3 3.54 4.21 -9.71
N PRO A 4 4.09 2.99 -9.64
CA PRO A 4 5.03 2.64 -8.59
C PRO A 4 6.30 3.49 -8.62
N LYS A 5 6.76 3.90 -9.82
CA LYS A 5 7.90 4.82 -9.98
C LYS A 5 7.59 6.22 -9.43
N ARG A 6 6.55 6.87 -9.94
CA ARG A 6 6.17 8.23 -9.55
C ARG A 6 5.82 8.30 -8.07
N ASP A 7 5.02 7.36 -7.60
CA ASP A 7 4.53 7.36 -6.22
C ASP A 7 5.66 7.01 -5.24
N SER A 8 6.63 6.17 -5.63
CA SER A 8 7.86 5.96 -4.84
C SER A 8 8.73 7.21 -4.73
N LEU A 9 8.82 8.01 -5.79
CA LEU A 9 9.59 9.26 -5.79
C LEU A 9 8.93 10.30 -4.88
N ILE A 10 7.60 10.44 -4.96
CA ILE A 10 6.84 11.34 -4.08
C ILE A 10 7.01 10.92 -2.62
N ALA A 11 6.88 9.62 -2.32
CA ALA A 11 7.09 9.11 -0.97
C ALA A 11 8.52 9.36 -0.47
N LEU A 12 9.52 9.19 -1.35
CA LEU A 12 10.92 9.48 -1.03
C LEU A 12 11.12 10.96 -0.67
N ILE A 13 10.65 11.88 -1.52
CA ILE A 13 10.76 13.33 -1.28
C ILE A 13 10.06 13.72 0.03
N ALA A 14 8.83 13.25 0.24
CA ALA A 14 8.08 13.52 1.47
C ALA A 14 8.81 13.00 2.72
N THR A 15 9.40 11.81 2.62
CA THR A 15 10.19 11.21 3.73
C THR A 15 11.42 12.04 4.03
N LEU A 16 12.16 12.49 3.00
CA LEU A 16 13.36 13.30 3.18
C LEU A 16 13.04 14.67 3.80
N LEU A 17 11.97 15.33 3.35
CA LEU A 17 11.50 16.59 3.94
C LEU A 17 11.07 16.40 5.40
N ALA A 18 10.38 15.30 5.71
CA ALA A 18 9.99 14.97 7.07
C ALA A 18 11.19 14.68 7.99
N LEU A 19 12.22 13.98 7.49
CA LEU A 19 13.48 13.77 8.20
C LEU A 19 14.24 15.08 8.44
N ALA A 20 14.24 15.99 7.46
CA ALA A 20 14.83 17.32 7.63
C ALA A 20 14.10 18.15 8.68
N ALA A 21 12.76 18.16 8.67
CA ALA A 21 11.95 18.82 9.69
C ALA A 21 12.17 18.20 11.08
N PHE A 22 12.26 16.86 11.16
CA PHE A 22 12.59 16.16 12.39
C PHE A 22 13.95 16.57 12.94
N ALA A 23 15.00 16.56 12.10
CA ALA A 23 16.35 16.95 12.49
C ALA A 23 16.43 18.44 12.91
N TRP A 24 15.75 19.33 12.18
CA TRP A 24 15.64 20.74 12.55
C TRP A 24 14.91 20.93 13.89
N GLY A 25 13.84 20.16 14.13
CA GLY A 25 13.12 20.16 15.40
C GLY A 25 14.01 19.71 16.57
N LEU A 26 14.81 18.66 16.38
CA LEU A 26 15.80 18.21 17.35
C LEU A 26 16.83 19.30 17.67
N GLN A 27 17.36 19.94 16.63
CA GLN A 27 18.30 21.05 16.78
C GLN A 27 17.67 22.22 17.55
N ARG A 28 16.41 22.57 17.25
CA ARG A 28 15.68 23.64 17.94
C ARG A 28 15.45 23.34 19.42
N LEU A 29 14.98 22.14 19.74
CA LEU A 29 14.81 21.72 21.14
C LEU A 29 16.14 21.75 21.90
N SER A 30 17.26 21.42 21.23
CA SER A 30 18.59 21.52 21.82
C SER A 30 19.06 22.96 22.05
N LEU A 31 18.55 23.95 21.31
CA LEU A 31 18.97 25.36 21.41
C LEU A 31 18.06 26.20 22.30
N TYR A 32 16.75 25.95 22.26
CA TYR A 32 15.71 26.76 22.92
C TYR A 32 15.02 26.05 24.07
N GLY A 33 15.38 24.79 24.33
CA GLY A 33 14.79 23.97 25.38
C GLY A 33 13.37 23.51 25.08
N GLN A 34 12.73 22.92 26.09
CA GLN A 34 11.47 22.16 25.95
C GLN A 34 10.24 23.01 25.66
N ASN A 35 10.28 24.29 26.01
CA ASN A 35 9.16 25.22 25.81
C ASN A 35 9.04 25.66 24.34
N ASP A 36 9.98 25.25 23.48
CA ASP A 36 9.93 25.51 22.06
C ASP A 36 8.91 24.60 21.35
N THR A 37 7.66 25.05 21.38
CA THR A 37 6.52 24.39 20.74
C THR A 37 6.76 24.07 19.26
N ALA A 38 7.48 24.95 18.54
CA ALA A 38 7.81 24.73 17.14
C ALA A 38 8.81 23.57 16.96
N GLY A 39 9.83 23.48 17.82
CA GLY A 39 10.77 22.36 17.84
C GLY A 39 10.07 21.03 18.15
N GLY A 40 9.24 21.01 19.20
CA GLY A 40 8.46 19.83 19.59
C GLY A 40 7.50 19.35 18.50
N ALA A 41 6.76 20.28 17.87
CA ALA A 41 5.86 19.97 16.78
C ALA A 41 6.60 19.42 15.55
N ALA A 42 7.76 19.98 15.21
CA ALA A 42 8.57 19.51 14.08
C ALA A 42 9.11 18.09 14.30
N VAL A 43 9.54 17.76 15.53
CA VAL A 43 9.93 16.39 15.90
C VAL A 43 8.75 15.42 15.80
N ALA A 44 7.61 15.76 16.39
CA ALA A 44 6.44 14.87 16.41
C ALA A 44 5.90 14.60 14.99
N ILE A 45 5.64 15.66 14.23
CA ILE A 45 5.07 15.55 12.87
C ILE A 45 6.12 14.97 11.91
N GLY A 46 7.35 15.47 11.95
CA GLY A 46 8.44 15.00 11.10
C GLY A 46 8.74 13.51 11.32
N GLY A 47 8.81 13.07 12.58
CA GLY A 47 9.02 11.66 12.92
C GLY A 47 7.89 10.76 12.42
N LEU A 48 6.63 11.16 12.64
CA LEU A 48 5.46 10.40 12.20
C LEU A 48 5.40 10.29 10.67
N VAL A 49 5.58 11.40 9.96
CA VAL A 49 5.55 11.42 8.49
C VAL A 49 6.72 10.63 7.91
N ALA A 50 7.92 10.75 8.48
CA ALA A 50 9.09 9.99 8.05
C ALA A 50 8.88 8.48 8.21
N PHE A 51 8.27 8.04 9.32
CA PHE A 51 7.96 6.63 9.53
C PHE A 51 6.99 6.06 8.49
N PHE A 52 5.85 6.72 8.28
CA PHE A 52 4.89 6.30 7.26
C PHE A 52 5.48 6.38 5.85
N GLY A 53 6.27 7.41 5.57
CA GLY A 53 6.99 7.58 4.33
C GLY A 53 7.92 6.39 4.04
N LEU A 54 8.70 5.95 5.03
CA LEU A 54 9.57 4.78 4.90
C LEU A 54 8.78 3.50 4.62
N LEU A 55 7.67 3.26 5.33
CA LEU A 55 6.79 2.12 5.07
C LEU A 55 6.22 2.15 3.64
N MET A 56 5.83 3.33 3.16
CA MET A 56 5.34 3.51 1.79
C MET A 56 6.44 3.25 0.75
N ILE A 57 7.66 3.72 0.97
CA ILE A 57 8.80 3.44 0.10
C ILE A 57 9.03 1.92 -0.01
N LEU A 58 9.05 1.20 1.11
CA LEU A 58 9.21 -0.26 1.11
C LEU A 58 8.09 -0.96 0.33
N ASN A 59 6.85 -0.53 0.55
CA ASN A 59 5.68 -1.04 -0.17
C ASN A 59 5.78 -0.79 -1.69
N PHE A 60 6.17 0.41 -2.10
CA PHE A 60 6.34 0.73 -3.52
C PHE A 60 7.54 0.02 -4.16
N ARG A 61 8.64 -0.18 -3.44
CA ARG A 61 9.79 -0.99 -3.91
C ARG A 61 9.40 -2.44 -4.13
N TRP A 62 8.58 -3.00 -3.23
CA TRP A 62 8.06 -4.34 -3.42
C TRP A 62 7.14 -4.42 -4.65
N ALA A 63 6.22 -3.48 -4.82
CA ALA A 63 5.36 -3.39 -6.01
C ALA A 63 6.19 -3.26 -7.31
N LEU A 64 7.22 -2.41 -7.32
CA LEU A 64 8.16 -2.27 -8.45
C LEU A 64 8.87 -3.58 -8.77
N THR A 65 9.26 -4.33 -7.73
CA THR A 65 9.93 -5.62 -7.90
C THR A 65 8.98 -6.62 -8.56
N LEU A 66 7.73 -6.69 -8.11
CA LEU A 66 6.71 -7.54 -8.74
C LEU A 66 6.45 -7.14 -10.20
N THR A 67 6.27 -5.86 -10.49
CA THR A 67 6.11 -5.36 -11.86
C THR A 67 7.28 -5.79 -12.74
N ARG A 68 8.53 -5.60 -12.30
CA ARG A 68 9.72 -6.01 -13.08
C ARG A 68 9.80 -7.52 -13.27
N ARG A 69 9.38 -8.32 -12.28
CA ARG A 69 9.32 -9.78 -12.42
C ARG A 69 8.33 -10.19 -13.52
N MET A 70 7.13 -9.62 -13.50
CA MET A 70 6.11 -9.87 -14.54
C MET A 70 6.59 -9.39 -15.91
N GLU A 71 7.20 -8.20 -16.01
CA GLU A 71 7.76 -7.68 -17.27
C GLU A 71 8.83 -8.61 -17.85
N ARG A 72 9.62 -9.29 -17.00
CA ARG A 72 10.58 -10.33 -17.41
C ARG A 72 9.93 -11.69 -17.72
N GLY A 73 8.61 -11.83 -17.59
CA GLY A 73 7.87 -13.07 -17.79
C GLY A 73 7.87 -14.04 -16.60
N GLN A 74 8.43 -13.66 -15.46
CA GLN A 74 8.45 -14.53 -14.29
C GLN A 74 7.05 -14.60 -13.67
N GLY A 75 6.50 -15.82 -13.57
CA GLY A 75 5.16 -16.07 -13.04
C GLY A 75 4.04 -15.53 -13.93
N VAL A 76 4.30 -15.30 -15.23
CA VAL A 76 3.29 -14.88 -16.20
C VAL A 76 2.77 -16.12 -16.93
N PHE A 77 1.47 -16.38 -16.85
CA PHE A 77 0.85 -17.53 -17.51
C PHE A 77 0.04 -17.16 -18.77
N ALA A 78 -0.32 -15.88 -18.94
CA ALA A 78 -0.97 -15.38 -20.16
C ALA A 78 -0.47 -13.97 -20.50
N ARG A 79 -0.38 -13.66 -21.80
CA ARG A 79 0.20 -12.41 -22.29
C ARG A 79 -0.37 -12.06 -23.66
N TRP A 80 -0.95 -10.87 -23.76
CA TRP A 80 -1.29 -10.30 -25.07
C TRP A 80 -0.96 -8.81 -25.17
N THR A 81 -0.88 -8.33 -26.41
CA THR A 81 -0.73 -6.92 -26.72
C THR A 81 -2.03 -6.40 -27.31
N LEU A 82 -2.57 -5.35 -26.70
CA LEU A 82 -3.74 -4.64 -27.20
C LEU A 82 -3.31 -3.67 -28.29
N PRO A 83 -3.85 -3.79 -29.53
CA PRO A 83 -3.66 -2.80 -30.57
C PRO A 83 -4.12 -1.41 -30.14
N ALA A 84 -3.54 -0.37 -30.75
CA ALA A 84 -3.90 1.03 -30.45
C ALA A 84 -5.39 1.31 -30.66
N ASP A 85 -6.01 0.69 -31.68
CA ASP A 85 -7.42 0.87 -32.00
C ASP A 85 -8.32 0.23 -30.94
N THR A 86 -7.97 -0.97 -30.46
CA THR A 86 -8.66 -1.64 -29.34
C THR A 86 -8.59 -0.80 -28.07
N VAL A 87 -7.43 -0.19 -27.78
CA VAL A 87 -7.27 0.71 -26.63
C VAL A 87 -8.15 1.95 -26.78
N THR A 88 -8.20 2.53 -27.99
CA THR A 88 -9.03 3.70 -28.28
C THR A 88 -10.53 3.39 -28.13
N ALA A 89 -10.98 2.25 -28.67
CA ALA A 89 -12.35 1.77 -28.53
C ALA A 89 -12.72 1.55 -27.05
N TYR A 90 -11.85 0.89 -26.28
CA TYR A 90 -12.05 0.71 -24.84
C TYR A 90 -12.16 2.04 -24.09
N VAL A 91 -11.27 3.01 -24.36
CA VAL A 91 -11.32 4.33 -23.71
C VAL A 91 -12.63 5.06 -24.04
N ALA A 92 -13.09 4.98 -25.29
CA ALA A 92 -14.36 5.57 -25.71
C ALA A 92 -15.57 4.92 -25.03
N LEU A 93 -15.56 3.60 -24.85
CA LEU A 93 -16.61 2.88 -24.10
C LEU A 93 -16.63 3.28 -22.62
N GLU A 94 -15.46 3.31 -21.97
CA GLU A 94 -15.36 3.69 -20.56
C GLU A 94 -15.75 5.16 -20.31
N ALA A 95 -15.52 6.05 -21.28
CA ALA A 95 -15.95 7.44 -21.19
C ALA A 95 -17.48 7.59 -21.06
N LYS A 96 -18.25 6.67 -21.65
CA LYS A 96 -19.72 6.64 -21.58
C LYS A 96 -20.26 6.21 -20.21
N ARG A 97 -19.44 5.55 -19.38
CA ARG A 97 -19.85 5.11 -18.03
C ARG A 97 -19.79 6.27 -17.03
N ARG A 98 -20.65 6.21 -15.99
CA ARG A 98 -20.56 7.11 -14.83
C ARG A 98 -19.20 6.96 -14.18
N TRP A 99 -18.64 8.05 -13.67
CA TRP A 99 -17.29 8.08 -13.08
C TRP A 99 -17.02 6.95 -12.08
N ILE A 100 -17.99 6.64 -11.21
CA ILE A 100 -17.87 5.61 -10.16
C ILE A 100 -17.83 4.19 -10.72
N ASP A 101 -18.43 3.97 -11.88
CA ASP A 101 -18.51 2.66 -12.56
C ASP A 101 -17.36 2.46 -13.57
N ARG A 102 -16.51 3.48 -13.76
CA ARG A 102 -15.37 3.41 -14.66
C ARG A 102 -14.32 2.47 -14.11
N SER A 103 -13.73 1.70 -15.00
CA SER A 103 -12.59 0.84 -14.72
C SER A 103 -11.42 1.65 -14.17
N ARG A 104 -10.69 1.07 -13.22
CA ARG A 104 -9.45 1.69 -12.70
C ARG A 104 -8.33 1.69 -13.73
N TRP A 105 -8.38 0.83 -14.74
CA TRP A 105 -7.41 0.85 -15.82
C TRP A 105 -7.78 1.95 -16.84
N ARG A 106 -6.92 2.98 -16.92
CA ARG A 106 -7.10 4.15 -17.77
C ARG A 106 -5.88 4.33 -18.67
N PRO A 107 -5.78 3.56 -19.76
CA PRO A 107 -4.70 3.69 -20.73
C PRO A 107 -4.82 5.00 -21.52
N ARG A 108 -3.74 5.40 -22.19
CA ARG A 108 -3.76 6.54 -23.12
C ARG A 108 -4.32 6.05 -24.47
N PRO A 109 -5.35 6.70 -25.04
CA PRO A 109 -5.88 6.32 -26.36
C PRO A 109 -4.81 6.48 -27.44
N GLY A 110 -4.92 5.70 -28.52
CA GLY A 110 -3.96 5.70 -29.64
C GLY A 110 -2.61 5.04 -29.35
N LYS A 111 -2.43 4.40 -28.19
CA LYS A 111 -1.19 3.70 -27.84
C LYS A 111 -1.47 2.24 -27.52
N ALA A 112 -0.75 1.33 -28.18
CA ALA A 112 -0.79 -0.09 -27.86
C ALA A 112 -0.40 -0.35 -26.40
N ALA A 113 -1.02 -1.35 -25.78
CA ALA A 113 -0.80 -1.68 -24.37
C ALA A 113 -0.51 -3.17 -24.19
N LYS A 114 0.58 -3.50 -23.49
CA LYS A 114 0.87 -4.87 -23.08
C LYS A 114 0.05 -5.23 -21.85
N VAL A 115 -0.49 -6.45 -21.83
CA VAL A 115 -1.25 -7.02 -20.72
C VAL A 115 -0.60 -8.34 -20.34
N LEU A 116 -0.21 -8.48 -19.07
CA LEU A 116 0.41 -9.68 -18.51
C LEU A 116 -0.43 -10.18 -17.33
N PHE A 117 -0.77 -11.46 -17.32
CA PHE A 117 -1.46 -12.11 -16.20
C PHE A 117 -0.51 -13.03 -15.45
N SER A 118 -0.57 -12.95 -14.12
CA SER A 118 0.15 -13.80 -13.18
C SER A 118 -0.83 -14.39 -12.17
N ASP A 119 -0.36 -15.31 -11.34
CA ASP A 119 -1.20 -16.07 -10.41
C ASP A 119 -2.15 -15.21 -9.54
N ASP A 120 -1.70 -14.01 -9.13
CA ASP A 120 -2.45 -13.13 -8.22
C ASP A 120 -2.54 -11.67 -8.71
N ALA A 121 -2.20 -11.38 -9.96
CA ALA A 121 -2.18 -10.01 -10.47
C ALA A 121 -2.27 -9.90 -12.00
N VAL A 122 -2.68 -8.72 -12.47
CA VAL A 122 -2.58 -8.30 -13.86
C VAL A 122 -1.76 -7.02 -13.98
N LEU A 123 -0.84 -6.99 -14.95
CA LEU A 123 -0.07 -5.81 -15.34
C LEU A 123 -0.56 -5.31 -16.70
N ALA A 124 -1.30 -4.20 -16.72
CA ALA A 124 -1.91 -3.66 -17.93
C ALA A 124 -1.36 -2.26 -18.26
N GLY A 125 -0.67 -2.12 -19.39
CA GLY A 125 -0.05 -0.85 -19.80
C GLY A 125 0.94 -0.30 -18.77
N GLY A 126 1.69 -1.17 -18.10
CA GLY A 126 2.65 -0.82 -17.04
C GLY A 126 2.01 -0.46 -15.69
N ARG A 127 0.71 -0.70 -15.51
CA ARG A 127 0.01 -0.52 -14.24
C ARG A 127 -0.27 -1.87 -13.58
N TYR A 128 0.18 -2.01 -12.34
CA TYR A 128 0.00 -3.21 -11.55
C TYR A 128 -1.36 -3.20 -10.85
N HIS A 129 -2.11 -4.27 -11.00
CA HIS A 129 -3.39 -4.50 -10.34
C HIS A 129 -3.33 -5.86 -9.62
N GLY A 130 -3.31 -5.83 -8.29
CA GLY A 130 -3.41 -7.05 -7.48
C GLY A 130 -4.82 -7.62 -7.56
N LEU A 131 -4.91 -8.90 -7.90
CA LEU A 131 -6.13 -9.71 -8.01
C LEU A 131 -6.14 -10.79 -6.91
N ARG A 132 -5.79 -10.37 -5.69
CA ARG A 132 -5.78 -11.26 -4.54
C ARG A 132 -7.20 -11.47 -4.03
N SER A 133 -7.51 -12.69 -3.63
CA SER A 133 -8.75 -13.01 -2.91
C SER A 133 -8.73 -12.55 -1.44
N ARG A 134 -7.67 -11.86 -0.99
CA ARG A 134 -7.50 -11.37 0.40
C ARG A 134 -6.79 -10.03 0.51
N GLY A 135 -7.05 -9.34 1.62
CA GLY A 135 -6.39 -8.11 2.04
C GLY A 135 -7.36 -6.94 2.10
N LEU A 136 -6.83 -5.72 2.03
CA LEU A 136 -7.66 -4.50 1.96
C LEU A 136 -8.38 -4.37 0.61
N GLN A 137 -7.87 -5.06 -0.42
CA GLN A 137 -8.46 -5.14 -1.75
C GLN A 137 -8.62 -6.62 -2.10
N VAL A 138 -9.85 -7.05 -2.33
CA VAL A 138 -10.24 -8.44 -2.56
C VAL A 138 -10.93 -8.54 -3.91
N PHE A 139 -10.35 -9.33 -4.81
CA PHE A 139 -11.03 -9.79 -6.01
C PHE A 139 -12.08 -10.85 -5.63
N THR A 140 -13.31 -10.69 -6.12
CA THR A 140 -14.44 -11.55 -5.74
C THR A 140 -15.04 -12.34 -6.89
N HIS A 141 -14.96 -11.84 -8.12
CA HIS A 141 -15.63 -12.46 -9.27
C HIS A 141 -14.96 -12.05 -10.58
N VAL A 142 -14.80 -13.00 -11.52
CA VAL A 142 -14.31 -12.75 -12.88
C VAL A 142 -15.34 -13.24 -13.90
N GLN A 143 -15.51 -12.49 -14.99
CA GLN A 143 -16.37 -12.88 -16.11
C GLN A 143 -15.85 -12.33 -17.43
N LEU A 144 -16.18 -13.00 -18.54
CA LEU A 144 -16.09 -12.44 -19.88
C LEU A 144 -17.37 -11.65 -20.16
N ARG A 145 -17.23 -10.39 -20.56
CA ARG A 145 -18.34 -9.56 -21.06
C ARG A 145 -18.14 -9.39 -22.57
N PRO A 146 -19.03 -9.95 -23.41
CA PRO A 146 -18.94 -9.74 -24.85
C PRO A 146 -19.20 -8.28 -25.21
N GLY A 147 -18.52 -7.77 -26.23
CA GLY A 147 -18.61 -6.38 -26.65
C GLY A 147 -17.67 -6.04 -27.82
N ASN A 148 -17.46 -4.75 -28.06
CA ASN A 148 -16.49 -4.27 -29.04
C ASN A 148 -15.52 -3.26 -28.40
N PRO A 149 -14.42 -3.71 -27.77
CA PRO A 149 -13.94 -5.10 -27.69
C PRO A 149 -14.61 -5.94 -26.58
N ASP A 150 -14.44 -7.26 -26.65
CA ASP A 150 -14.70 -8.17 -25.53
C ASP A 150 -13.83 -7.79 -24.32
N MET A 151 -14.34 -7.99 -23.11
CA MET A 151 -13.67 -7.56 -21.89
C MET A 151 -13.68 -8.67 -20.83
N ILE A 152 -12.53 -8.90 -20.19
CA ILE A 152 -12.48 -9.61 -18.92
C ILE A 152 -12.74 -8.60 -17.81
N GLU A 153 -13.75 -8.87 -16.99
CA GLU A 153 -14.13 -8.01 -15.86
C GLU A 153 -13.79 -8.71 -14.55
N PHE A 154 -13.01 -8.02 -13.73
CA PHE A 154 -12.69 -8.43 -12.36
C PHE A 154 -13.45 -7.51 -11.40
N LEU A 155 -14.39 -8.06 -10.65
CA LEU A 155 -15.05 -7.36 -9.57
C LEU A 155 -14.14 -7.34 -8.34
N ILE A 156 -13.87 -6.15 -7.83
CA ILE A 156 -12.97 -5.94 -6.72
C ILE A 156 -13.71 -5.19 -5.61
N ARG A 157 -13.69 -5.77 -4.41
CA ARG A 157 -14.14 -5.13 -3.18
C ARG A 157 -12.93 -4.57 -2.44
N GLU A 158 -12.96 -3.29 -2.13
CA GLU A 158 -11.97 -2.62 -1.31
C GLU A 158 -12.60 -2.20 0.01
N ILE A 159 -11.92 -2.45 1.12
CA ILE A 159 -12.30 -1.90 2.41
C ILE A 159 -11.80 -0.46 2.40
N THR A 160 -12.69 0.49 2.10
CA THR A 160 -12.35 1.91 2.10
C THR A 160 -12.90 2.56 3.37
N THR A 161 -12.06 3.36 4.03
CA THR A 161 -12.50 4.24 5.11
C THR A 161 -13.18 5.46 4.47
N SER A 162 -14.50 5.41 4.26
CA SER A 162 -15.24 6.53 3.67
C SER A 162 -15.61 7.61 4.69
N SER A 163 -15.57 7.30 5.99
CA SER A 163 -15.63 8.27 7.09
C SER A 163 -15.14 7.61 8.39
N ALA A 164 -14.78 8.41 9.40
CA ALA A 164 -14.22 7.95 10.67
C ALA A 164 -15.10 6.91 11.43
N HIS A 165 -16.36 6.73 11.02
CA HIS A 165 -17.32 5.83 11.68
C HIS A 165 -17.96 4.80 10.73
N ASN A 166 -17.74 4.85 9.41
CA ASN A 166 -18.33 3.90 8.46
C ASN A 166 -17.27 3.30 7.53
N TYR A 167 -16.96 2.02 7.74
CA TYR A 167 -16.26 1.20 6.76
C TYR A 167 -17.25 0.86 5.63
N ALA A 168 -17.22 1.61 4.53
CA ALA A 168 -17.96 1.22 3.34
C ALA A 168 -17.11 0.28 2.49
N ALA A 169 -17.70 -0.83 2.05
CA ALA A 169 -17.09 -1.68 1.04
C ALA A 169 -17.19 -0.97 -0.32
N GLY A 170 -16.13 -0.28 -0.72
CA GLY A 170 -16.02 0.26 -2.07
C GLY A 170 -16.00 -0.90 -3.07
N LYS A 171 -16.85 -0.85 -4.08
CA LYS A 171 -16.83 -1.79 -5.21
C LYS A 171 -16.27 -1.06 -6.41
N PHE A 172 -15.30 -1.67 -7.08
CA PHE A 172 -14.87 -1.20 -8.40
C PHE A 172 -14.59 -2.39 -9.30
N GLU A 173 -14.70 -2.15 -10.60
CA GLU A 173 -14.41 -3.15 -11.60
C GLU A 173 -13.07 -2.83 -12.27
N LEU A 174 -12.28 -3.85 -12.52
CA LEU A 174 -11.14 -3.78 -13.43
C LEU A 174 -11.55 -4.49 -14.71
N ARG A 175 -11.60 -3.73 -15.81
CA ARG A 175 -11.95 -4.26 -17.13
C ARG A 175 -10.71 -4.26 -18.02
N ILE A 176 -10.40 -5.42 -18.58
CA ILE A 176 -9.26 -5.63 -19.46
C ILE A 176 -9.78 -6.15 -20.80
N PRO A 177 -9.58 -5.41 -21.91
CA PRO A 177 -9.97 -5.86 -23.23
C PRO A 177 -9.26 -7.16 -23.63
N VAL A 178 -9.95 -7.97 -24.43
CA VAL A 178 -9.42 -9.14 -25.13
C VAL A 178 -9.23 -8.74 -26.60
N PRO A 179 -8.00 -8.83 -27.15
CA PRO A 179 -7.79 -8.56 -28.57
C PRO A 179 -8.33 -9.72 -29.42
N PRO A 180 -8.67 -9.47 -30.70
CA PRO A 180 -9.05 -10.54 -31.62
C PRO A 180 -7.98 -11.64 -31.67
N GLY A 181 -8.41 -12.90 -31.57
CA GLY A 181 -7.52 -14.07 -31.57
C GLY A 181 -6.95 -14.49 -30.21
N ALA A 182 -7.23 -13.75 -29.13
CA ALA A 182 -6.81 -14.12 -27.77
C ALA A 182 -7.91 -14.79 -26.92
N ASN A 183 -9.00 -15.26 -27.55
CA ASN A 183 -10.16 -15.82 -26.85
C ASN A 183 -9.81 -17.06 -26.02
N GLU A 184 -9.00 -17.97 -26.58
CA GLU A 184 -8.55 -19.18 -25.87
C GLU A 184 -7.65 -18.83 -24.66
N GLU A 185 -6.77 -17.83 -24.79
CA GLU A 185 -5.99 -17.33 -23.66
C GLU A 185 -6.86 -16.65 -22.60
N ALA A 186 -7.89 -15.90 -23.03
CA ALA A 186 -8.83 -15.26 -22.14
C ALA A 186 -9.63 -16.29 -21.32
N GLU A 187 -10.05 -17.40 -21.93
CA GLU A 187 -10.71 -18.51 -21.24
C GLU A 187 -9.79 -19.13 -20.17
N LYS A 188 -8.51 -19.34 -20.47
CA LYS A 188 -7.51 -19.82 -19.49
C LYS A 188 -7.36 -18.86 -18.31
N VAL A 189 -7.31 -17.55 -18.58
CA VAL A 189 -7.27 -16.50 -17.53
C VAL A 189 -8.52 -16.55 -16.66
N ILE A 190 -9.71 -16.64 -17.26
CA ILE A 190 -10.97 -16.70 -16.53
C ILE A 190 -11.03 -17.97 -15.67
N ALA A 191 -10.72 -19.14 -16.24
CA ALA A 191 -10.71 -20.41 -15.52
C ALA A 191 -9.75 -20.37 -14.31
N HIS A 192 -8.55 -19.81 -14.48
CA HIS A 192 -7.59 -19.61 -13.39
C HIS A 192 -8.18 -18.74 -12.28
N PHE A 193 -8.70 -17.55 -12.61
CA PHE A 193 -9.20 -16.63 -11.59
C PHE A 193 -10.53 -17.06 -10.96
N ILE A 194 -11.37 -17.84 -11.65
CA ILE A 194 -12.51 -18.55 -11.04
C ILE A 194 -11.98 -19.47 -9.94
N LYS A 195 -10.99 -20.32 -10.25
CA LYS A 195 -10.38 -21.22 -9.27
C LYS A 195 -9.77 -20.45 -8.09
N VAL A 196 -9.04 -19.37 -8.34
CA VAL A 196 -8.46 -18.52 -7.28
C VAL A 196 -9.53 -17.86 -6.40
N SER A 197 -10.72 -17.59 -6.94
CA SER A 197 -11.84 -17.04 -6.16
C SER A 197 -12.53 -18.07 -5.26
N THR A 198 -12.51 -19.36 -5.65
CA THR A 198 -13.19 -20.45 -4.93
C THR A 198 -12.27 -21.22 -3.98
N ASP A 199 -11.02 -21.50 -4.37
CA ASP A 199 -10.04 -22.27 -3.60
C ASP A 199 -9.23 -21.37 -2.66
N VAL A 200 -9.79 -20.97 -1.53
CA VAL A 200 -9.05 -20.13 -0.58
C VAL A 200 -9.00 -20.68 0.84
N PRO A 201 -8.09 -21.61 1.18
CA PRO A 201 -7.72 -21.85 2.57
C PRO A 201 -7.09 -20.58 3.17
N ALA A 202 -7.44 -20.23 4.42
CA ALA A 202 -6.95 -19.07 5.16
C ALA A 202 -5.41 -19.03 5.24
N ASP A 203 -4.76 -18.27 4.34
CA ASP A 203 -3.34 -17.98 4.43
C ASP A 203 -3.12 -16.96 5.53
N THR A 204 -3.12 -17.49 6.74
CA THR A 204 -2.83 -16.76 7.97
C THR A 204 -1.35 -16.41 8.06
N ARG A 205 -0.45 -16.90 7.20
CA ARG A 205 0.99 -16.63 7.29
C ARG A 205 1.29 -15.14 7.16
N PHE A 206 0.64 -14.47 6.21
CA PHE A 206 0.80 -13.02 6.03
C PHE A 206 0.44 -12.22 7.28
N TRP A 207 -0.71 -12.53 7.89
CA TRP A 207 -1.15 -11.84 9.11
C TRP A 207 -0.33 -12.24 10.33
N ARG A 208 0.10 -13.50 10.43
CA ARG A 208 1.03 -13.96 11.48
C ARG A 208 2.36 -13.21 11.40
N LEU A 209 2.90 -12.99 10.19
CA LEU A 209 4.12 -12.22 9.99
C LEU A 209 3.94 -10.76 10.41
N ARG A 210 2.85 -10.10 9.99
CA ARG A 210 2.55 -8.72 10.41
C ARG A 210 2.38 -8.59 11.92
N ARG A 211 1.75 -9.58 12.57
CA ARG A 211 1.63 -9.63 14.04
C ARG A 211 3.00 -9.71 14.70
N LYS A 212 3.91 -10.55 14.18
CA LYS A 212 5.29 -10.66 14.69
C LYS A 212 6.06 -9.34 14.52
N ILE A 213 5.96 -8.71 13.34
CA ILE A 213 6.61 -7.43 13.06
C ILE A 213 6.06 -6.33 13.98
N GLY A 214 4.73 -6.22 14.11
CA GLY A 214 4.10 -5.24 14.99
C GLY A 214 4.52 -5.40 16.44
N LEU A 215 4.57 -6.64 16.94
CA LEU A 215 5.01 -6.93 18.29
C LEU A 215 6.49 -6.58 18.48
N GLY A 216 7.35 -6.89 17.50
CA GLY A 216 8.76 -6.50 17.53
C GLY A 216 8.95 -4.99 17.60
N ILE A 217 8.22 -4.22 16.77
CA ILE A 217 8.23 -2.75 16.80
C ILE A 217 7.77 -2.25 18.17
N PHE A 218 6.68 -2.80 18.71
CA PHE A 218 6.18 -2.43 20.03
C PHE A 218 7.22 -2.64 21.12
N LEU A 219 7.84 -3.84 21.19
CA LEU A 219 8.81 -4.17 22.24
C LEU A 219 10.05 -3.27 22.18
N VAL A 220 10.61 -3.05 20.98
CA VAL A 220 11.78 -2.17 20.82
C VAL A 220 11.45 -0.73 21.20
N SER A 221 10.26 -0.25 20.82
CA SER A 221 9.84 1.13 21.09
C SER A 221 9.49 1.32 22.58
N ALA A 222 8.83 0.35 23.20
CA ALA A 222 8.56 0.34 24.63
C ALA A 222 9.88 0.40 25.43
N LEU A 223 10.87 -0.42 25.05
CA LEU A 223 12.20 -0.39 25.65
C LEU A 223 12.87 0.99 25.48
N ALA A 224 12.83 1.57 24.29
CA ALA A 224 13.38 2.91 24.04
C ALA A 224 12.69 3.96 24.93
N GLY A 225 11.35 3.90 25.07
CA GLY A 225 10.59 4.78 25.94
C GLY A 225 10.96 4.61 27.42
N THR A 226 11.12 3.36 27.89
CA THR A 226 11.57 3.06 29.25
C THR A 226 12.98 3.58 29.52
N VAL A 227 13.91 3.41 28.57
CA VAL A 227 15.26 3.98 28.68
C VAL A 227 15.19 5.50 28.73
N GLY A 228 14.33 6.12 27.92
CA GLY A 228 14.08 7.57 27.97
C GLY A 228 13.60 8.04 29.35
N LEU A 229 12.65 7.32 29.97
CA LEU A 229 12.16 7.63 31.32
C LEU A 229 13.28 7.53 32.37
N LEU A 230 14.07 6.45 32.32
CA LEU A 230 15.20 6.26 33.24
C LEU A 230 16.27 7.35 33.09
N LEU A 231 16.57 7.75 31.87
CA LEU A 231 17.52 8.83 31.60
C LEU A 231 16.99 10.18 32.11
N ALA A 232 15.69 10.45 31.97
CA ALA A 232 15.07 11.67 32.49
C ALA A 232 15.12 11.73 34.02
N GLU A 233 14.91 10.59 34.69
CA GLU A 233 15.02 10.49 36.15
C GLU A 233 16.47 10.69 36.62
N GLN A 234 17.43 10.03 35.98
CA GLN A 234 18.85 10.11 36.34
C GLN A 234 19.46 11.50 36.09
N SER A 235 19.01 12.20 35.05
CA SER A 235 19.56 13.53 34.73
C SER A 235 19.05 14.63 35.66
N GLY A 236 18.08 14.35 36.54
CA GLY A 236 17.44 15.37 37.38
C GLY A 236 16.81 16.48 36.55
N TRP A 237 16.29 16.09 35.38
CA TRP A 237 15.98 16.89 34.20
C TRP A 237 15.76 18.39 34.45
N ARG A 238 16.77 19.19 34.12
CA ARG A 238 16.71 20.66 34.02
C ARG A 238 16.98 21.03 32.57
N GLY A 239 15.91 21.27 31.80
CA GLY A 239 15.81 22.07 30.55
C GLY A 239 16.90 22.02 29.46
N ASP A 240 18.17 22.14 29.86
CA ASP A 240 19.32 22.55 29.06
C ASP A 240 20.38 21.43 28.93
N ASP A 241 20.16 20.25 29.52
CA ASP A 241 21.09 19.14 29.44
C ASP A 241 20.85 18.24 28.20
N THR A 242 21.94 17.85 27.54
CA THR A 242 21.87 16.99 26.34
C THR A 242 21.25 15.63 26.65
N THR A 243 21.51 15.09 27.84
CA THR A 243 20.94 13.82 28.32
C THR A 243 19.42 13.90 28.43
N GLY A 244 18.87 14.98 28.99
CA GLY A 244 17.44 15.24 29.06
C GLY A 244 16.77 15.39 27.69
N THR A 245 17.45 16.02 26.73
CA THR A 245 16.94 16.08 25.35
C THR A 245 16.88 14.69 24.71
N VAL A 246 17.92 13.87 24.88
CA VAL A 246 17.95 12.47 24.41
C VAL A 246 16.85 11.65 25.09
N ALA A 247 16.65 11.82 26.39
CA ALA A 247 15.60 11.18 27.16
C ALA A 247 14.21 11.50 26.59
N LEU A 248 13.92 12.79 26.35
CA LEU A 248 12.66 13.23 25.75
C LEU A 248 12.40 12.62 24.37
N VAL A 249 13.41 12.62 23.51
CA VAL A 249 13.30 12.04 22.16
C VAL A 249 13.02 10.54 22.23
N LEU A 250 13.73 9.80 23.08
CA LEU A 250 13.51 8.37 23.29
C LEU A 250 12.11 8.08 23.83
N MET A 251 11.58 8.91 24.72
CA MET A 251 10.19 8.80 25.20
C MET A 251 9.18 9.04 24.07
N ILE A 252 9.34 10.11 23.29
CA ILE A 252 8.42 10.43 22.18
C ILE A 252 8.44 9.34 21.11
N VAL A 253 9.63 8.94 20.66
CA VAL A 253 9.81 7.87 19.67
C VAL A 253 9.25 6.56 20.22
N GLY A 254 9.59 6.21 21.47
CA GLY A 254 9.10 5.00 22.11
C GLY A 254 7.58 4.94 22.18
N LEU A 255 6.93 6.04 22.54
CA LEU A 255 5.47 6.16 22.62
C LEU A 255 4.83 6.03 21.24
N ILE A 256 5.25 6.85 20.26
CA ILE A 256 4.63 6.88 18.92
C ILE A 256 4.76 5.53 18.25
N PHE A 257 5.99 5.01 18.15
CA PHE A 257 6.24 3.74 17.45
C PHE A 257 5.69 2.54 18.24
N GLY A 258 5.65 2.62 19.57
CA GLY A 258 5.02 1.64 20.43
C GLY A 258 3.52 1.50 20.11
N LEU A 259 2.79 2.60 20.11
CA LEU A 259 1.37 2.62 19.77
C LEU A 259 1.10 2.08 18.36
N MET A 260 1.94 2.43 17.39
CA MET A 260 1.82 1.93 16.02
C MET A 260 2.10 0.43 15.89
N GLY A 261 3.14 -0.08 16.56
CA GLY A 261 3.44 -1.51 16.61
C GLY A 261 2.29 -2.30 17.24
N LEU A 262 1.71 -1.77 18.31
CA LEU A 262 0.56 -2.36 18.99
C LEU A 262 -0.69 -2.36 18.09
N LEU A 263 -0.99 -1.24 17.42
CA LEU A 263 -2.09 -1.15 16.46
C LEU A 263 -1.96 -2.17 15.32
N LEU A 264 -0.76 -2.28 14.72
CA LEU A 264 -0.50 -3.28 13.67
C LEU A 264 -0.72 -4.71 14.17
N THR A 265 -0.29 -4.99 15.41
CA THR A 265 -0.47 -6.29 16.07
C THR A 265 -1.95 -6.61 16.27
N LEU A 266 -2.74 -5.65 16.75
CA LEU A 266 -4.19 -5.79 16.95
C LEU A 266 -4.93 -6.03 15.63
N ILE A 267 -4.65 -5.23 14.59
CA ILE A 267 -5.24 -5.40 13.25
C ILE A 267 -4.95 -6.80 12.72
N ALA A 268 -3.70 -7.26 12.84
CA ALA A 268 -3.31 -8.58 12.41
C ALA A 268 -4.00 -9.69 13.23
N ALA A 269 -4.16 -9.52 14.54
CA ALA A 269 -4.86 -10.48 15.40
C ALA A 269 -6.35 -10.61 15.04
N VAL A 270 -7.04 -9.48 14.80
CA VAL A 270 -8.44 -9.46 14.36
C VAL A 270 -8.57 -10.12 12.98
N ALA A 271 -7.66 -9.85 12.05
CA ALA A 271 -7.67 -10.45 10.73
C ALA A 271 -7.44 -11.98 10.76
N ILE A 272 -6.58 -12.48 11.65
CA ILE A 272 -6.40 -13.93 11.87
C ILE A 272 -7.68 -14.56 12.41
N ARG A 273 -8.34 -13.93 13.41
CA ARG A 273 -9.59 -14.43 13.99
C ARG A 273 -10.73 -14.51 12.98
N ARG A 274 -10.82 -13.54 12.06
CA ARG A 274 -11.85 -13.56 10.99
C ARG A 274 -11.57 -14.59 9.89
N ALA A 275 -10.35 -15.11 9.84
CA ALA A 275 -9.92 -16.07 8.83
C ALA A 275 -9.90 -17.52 9.36
N ALA A 276 -10.03 -17.71 10.68
CA ALA A 276 -10.19 -19.01 11.33
C ALA A 276 -11.67 -19.35 11.47
#